data_AF-A0A251SH04-F1
#
_entry.id   AF-A0A251SH04-F1
#
_cell.length_a   1.000
_cell.length_b   1.000
_cell.length_c   1.000
_cell.angle_alpha   90.00
_cell.angle_beta   90.00
_cell.angle_gamma   90.00
#
_symmetry.space_group_name_H-M   'P 1'
#
loop_
_entity.id
_entity.type
_entity.pdbx_description
1 polymer ?
#
loop_
_entity_poly.entity_id
_entity_poly.type
_entity_poly.pdbx_seq_one_letter_code
_entity_poly.pdbx_strand_id
1 'polypeptide(L)'
;MDRYICKIIFKPMVPFVLRFVFLTSIIFHRLFCSMLCSDPKLDSHRFKIILDEAISFGELKSTKAYQKWGKKVSETKPPTNLLKRRGKPKKESDDLYAIISQMQSERKERVDEMFLSLVSKYGGGEPSSEPTEEEFEAAREKLKRVDTSTDW
;
A
#
# COMPACT_ATOMS: atom_id res chain seq x y z
N MET A 1 21.68 -0.77 -68.55
CA MET A 1 22.60 -0.81 -67.37
C MET A 1 22.12 0.23 -66.37
N ASP A 2 20.86 0.25 -65.94
CA ASP A 2 20.15 -0.69 -65.06
C ASP A 2 20.83 -0.95 -63.71
N ARG A 3 20.43 -0.11 -62.74
CA ARG A 3 20.18 -0.41 -61.31
C ARG A 3 21.38 -0.94 -60.51
N TYR A 4 21.30 -0.90 -59.18
CA TYR A 4 22.19 -1.58 -58.21
C TYR A 4 23.31 -0.84 -57.47
N ILE A 5 23.53 0.48 -57.58
CA ILE A 5 24.48 1.15 -56.67
C ILE A 5 23.93 2.50 -56.17
N CYS A 6 22.91 2.45 -55.31
CA CYS A 6 22.67 3.44 -54.25
C CYS A 6 21.45 3.04 -53.38
N LYS A 7 21.31 1.73 -53.11
CA LYS A 7 20.38 1.18 -52.11
C LYS A 7 21.17 0.52 -50.99
N ILE A 8 22.22 1.16 -50.51
CA ILE A 8 22.91 0.75 -49.28
C ILE A 8 23.23 2.06 -48.55
N ILE A 9 22.96 2.10 -47.24
CA ILE A 9 22.92 3.29 -46.36
C ILE A 9 21.52 3.93 -46.23
N PHE A 10 20.50 3.10 -45.96
CA PHE A 10 19.32 3.58 -45.23
C PHE A 10 18.93 2.57 -44.13
N LYS A 11 19.45 2.81 -42.91
CA LYS A 11 19.08 2.26 -41.58
C LYS A 11 19.34 0.75 -41.32
N PRO A 12 19.76 0.40 -40.08
CA PRO A 12 18.82 0.29 -38.96
C PRO A 12 19.35 0.90 -37.66
N MET A 13 19.10 2.20 -37.46
CA MET A 13 19.22 2.86 -36.15
C MET A 13 17.88 2.80 -35.42
N VAL A 14 17.40 1.58 -35.17
CA VAL A 14 16.13 1.32 -34.46
C VAL A 14 16.23 0.25 -33.36
N PRO A 15 17.12 -0.78 -33.40
CA PRO A 15 17.11 -1.79 -32.34
C PRO A 15 17.77 -1.32 -31.04
N PHE A 16 18.68 -0.34 -31.09
CA PHE A 16 19.40 0.13 -29.90
C PHE A 16 18.52 1.02 -29.00
N VAL A 17 17.71 1.89 -29.61
CA VAL A 17 16.81 2.79 -28.88
C VAL A 17 15.69 1.99 -28.21
N LEU A 18 15.18 0.95 -28.87
CA LEU A 18 14.16 0.07 -28.31
C LEU A 18 14.71 -0.73 -27.12
N ARG A 19 15.89 -1.35 -27.24
CA ARG A 19 16.54 -2.07 -26.13
C ARG A 19 16.79 -1.16 -24.91
N PHE A 20 17.20 0.08 -25.14
CA PHE A 20 17.48 1.03 -24.05
C PHE A 20 16.21 1.54 -23.36
N VAL A 21 15.12 1.77 -24.11
CA VAL A 21 13.81 2.15 -23.55
C VAL A 21 13.23 1.00 -22.72
N PHE A 22 13.36 -0.23 -23.18
CA PHE A 22 12.93 -1.42 -22.44
C PHE A 22 13.72 -1.59 -21.12
N LEU A 23 15.04 -1.38 -21.11
CA LEU A 23 15.83 -1.47 -19.88
C LEU A 23 15.37 -0.47 -18.79
N THR A 24 15.05 0.77 -19.15
CA THR A 24 14.61 1.76 -18.15
C THR A 24 13.24 1.46 -17.55
N SER A 25 12.33 0.82 -18.29
CA SER A 25 11.03 0.41 -17.76
C SER A 25 11.12 -0.87 -16.89
N ILE A 26 12.15 -1.70 -17.10
CA ILE A 26 12.40 -2.91 -16.32
C ILE A 26 12.93 -2.55 -14.92
N ILE A 27 13.77 -1.52 -14.80
CA ILE A 27 14.39 -1.14 -13.52
C ILE A 27 13.33 -0.76 -12.49
N PHE A 28 12.40 0.15 -12.83
CA PHE A 28 11.35 0.54 -11.90
C PHE A 28 10.39 -0.61 -11.60
N HIS A 29 9.97 -1.41 -12.59
CA HIS A 29 9.11 -2.55 -12.31
C HIS A 29 9.75 -3.56 -11.34
N ARG A 30 11.06 -3.82 -11.48
CA ARG A 30 11.81 -4.64 -10.53
C ARG A 30 11.85 -4.02 -9.15
N LEU A 31 12.19 -2.72 -9.03
CA LEU A 31 12.22 -2.01 -7.75
C LEU A 31 10.88 -2.08 -7.01
N PHE A 32 9.77 -1.83 -7.72
CA PHE A 32 8.42 -1.92 -7.17
C PHE A 32 8.11 -3.32 -6.65
N CYS A 33 8.38 -4.36 -7.44
CA CYS A 33 8.04 -5.73 -7.07
C CYS A 33 8.99 -6.35 -6.03
N SER A 34 10.29 -6.02 -6.06
CA SER A 34 11.29 -6.71 -5.24
C SER A 34 11.77 -5.93 -4.02
N MET A 35 11.75 -4.60 -4.06
CA MET A 35 12.31 -3.76 -2.99
C MET A 35 11.22 -3.01 -2.23
N LEU A 36 10.24 -2.46 -2.96
CA LEU A 36 9.13 -1.72 -2.36
C LEU A 36 7.89 -2.59 -2.08
N CYS A 37 7.89 -3.84 -2.57
CA CYS A 37 6.77 -4.79 -2.45
C CYS A 37 5.39 -4.20 -2.79
N SER A 38 5.34 -3.30 -3.77
CA SER A 38 4.14 -2.54 -4.14
C SER A 38 3.77 -2.74 -5.61
N ASP A 39 2.51 -2.46 -5.94
CA ASP A 39 2.02 -2.55 -7.33
C ASP A 39 2.46 -1.30 -8.12
N PRO A 40 3.29 -1.44 -9.16
CA PRO A 40 3.75 -0.31 -9.96
C PRO A 40 2.58 0.50 -10.54
N LYS A 41 1.46 -0.14 -10.90
CA LYS A 41 0.33 0.56 -11.51
C LYS A 41 -0.42 1.43 -10.51
N LEU A 42 -0.47 1.00 -9.25
CA LEU A 42 -1.16 1.73 -8.20
C LEU A 42 -0.30 2.86 -7.65
N ASP A 43 0.97 2.58 -7.42
CA ASP A 43 1.80 3.38 -6.53
C ASP A 43 2.80 4.28 -7.27
N SER A 44 2.94 4.12 -8.59
CA SER A 44 3.82 4.99 -9.41
C SER A 44 3.50 6.48 -9.26
N HIS A 45 2.22 6.85 -9.16
CA HIS A 45 1.86 8.27 -9.01
C HIS A 45 2.25 8.84 -7.64
N ARG A 46 2.12 8.05 -6.56
CA ARG A 46 2.53 8.47 -5.22
C ARG A 46 4.03 8.68 -5.15
N PHE A 47 4.81 7.72 -5.65
CA PHE A 47 6.27 7.86 -5.68
C PHE A 47 6.74 8.96 -6.63
N LYS A 48 6.02 9.22 -7.73
CA LYS A 48 6.34 10.35 -8.59
C LYS A 48 6.25 11.67 -7.83
N ILE A 49 5.19 11.89 -7.04
CA ILE A 49 5.03 13.13 -6.26
C ILE A 49 6.18 13.30 -5.27
N ILE A 50 6.53 12.26 -4.52
CA ILE A 50 7.62 12.28 -3.53
C ILE A 50 8.97 12.58 -4.20
N LEU A 51 9.24 11.95 -5.34
CA LEU A 51 10.49 12.17 -6.07
C LEU A 51 10.55 13.56 -6.72
N ASP A 52 9.44 14.04 -7.27
CA ASP A 52 9.35 15.40 -7.81
C ASP A 52 9.57 16.45 -6.70
N GLU A 53 9.01 16.22 -5.51
CA GLU A 53 9.21 17.08 -4.33
C GLU A 53 10.69 17.09 -3.89
N ALA A 54 11.32 15.93 -3.74
CA ALA A 54 12.74 15.84 -3.38
C ALA A 54 13.69 16.45 -4.44
N ILE A 55 13.34 16.35 -5.72
CA ILE A 55 14.08 17.03 -6.81
C ILE A 55 13.88 18.55 -6.73
N SER A 56 12.66 19.02 -6.43
CA SER A 56 12.35 20.44 -6.30
C SER A 56 13.06 21.09 -5.10
N PHE A 57 13.18 20.35 -4.00
CA PHE A 57 13.93 20.75 -2.81
C PHE A 57 15.45 20.72 -3.06
N GLY A 58 15.91 20.05 -4.12
CA GLY A 58 17.31 19.95 -4.49
C GLY A 58 18.09 18.85 -3.75
N GLU A 59 17.40 18.00 -2.98
CA GLU A 59 18.00 16.84 -2.31
C GLU A 59 18.42 15.76 -3.31
N LEU A 60 17.64 15.61 -4.40
CA LEU A 60 17.88 14.60 -5.42
C LEU A 60 18.14 15.21 -6.81
N LYS A 61 19.19 14.72 -7.49
CA LYS A 61 19.45 15.10 -8.88
C LYS A 61 18.51 14.36 -9.83
N SER A 62 17.81 15.10 -10.70
CA SER A 62 16.99 14.51 -11.75
C SER A 62 17.83 13.66 -12.72
N THR A 63 17.51 12.37 -12.82
CA THR A 63 18.17 11.44 -13.75
C THR A 63 17.37 11.25 -15.04
N LYS A 64 18.04 10.91 -16.14
CA LYS A 64 17.39 10.63 -17.44
C LYS A 64 16.40 9.45 -17.36
N ALA A 65 16.67 8.48 -16.49
CA ALA A 65 15.78 7.34 -16.25
C ALA A 65 14.49 7.79 -15.55
N TYR A 66 14.62 8.64 -14.52
CA TYR A 66 13.49 9.23 -13.82
C TYR A 66 12.60 10.06 -14.75
N GLN A 67 13.18 10.98 -15.54
CA GLN A 67 12.40 11.82 -16.46
C GLN A 67 11.56 11.01 -17.45
N LYS A 68 12.12 9.93 -17.99
CA LYS A 68 11.40 9.01 -18.88
C LYS A 68 10.25 8.29 -18.16
N TRP A 69 10.51 7.78 -16.96
CA TRP A 69 9.51 7.10 -16.15
C TRP A 69 8.40 8.06 -15.70
N GLY A 70 8.74 9.24 -15.16
CA GLY A 70 7.79 10.24 -14.70
C GLY A 70 6.87 10.75 -15.81
N LYS A 71 7.39 10.88 -17.05
CA LYS A 71 6.57 11.20 -18.24
C LYS A 71 5.56 10.09 -18.54
N LYS A 72 5.99 8.83 -18.54
CA LYS A 72 5.12 7.65 -18.74
C LYS A 72 4.06 7.52 -17.64
N VAL A 73 4.41 7.86 -16.40
CA VAL A 73 3.47 7.87 -15.28
C VAL A 73 2.44 8.98 -15.46
N SER A 74 2.81 10.19 -15.89
CA SER A 74 1.81 11.25 -16.18
C SER A 74 0.89 10.94 -17.36
N GLU A 75 1.37 10.20 -18.36
CA GLU A 75 0.54 9.75 -19.49
C GLU A 75 -0.47 8.66 -19.07
N THR A 76 -0.14 7.90 -18.02
CA THR A 76 -1.05 6.93 -17.43
C THR A 76 -2.10 7.68 -16.61
N LYS A 77 -3.38 7.40 -16.84
CA LYS A 77 -4.44 7.99 -16.01
C LYS A 77 -4.15 7.63 -14.55
N PRO A 78 -4.11 8.61 -13.63
CA PRO A 78 -4.01 8.32 -12.20
C PRO A 78 -5.03 7.25 -11.85
N PRO A 79 -4.64 6.16 -11.16
CA PRO A 79 -5.55 5.16 -10.68
C PRO A 79 -6.73 5.86 -10.01
N THR A 80 -7.85 5.90 -10.71
CA THR A 80 -8.95 6.76 -10.33
C THR A 80 -9.63 6.13 -9.13
N ASN A 81 -9.35 6.72 -7.97
CA ASN A 81 -9.96 6.56 -6.67
C ASN A 81 -10.01 5.14 -6.09
N LEU A 82 -9.57 5.08 -4.84
CA LEU A 82 -9.47 3.93 -3.93
C LEU A 82 -10.79 3.14 -3.71
N LEU A 83 -11.90 3.55 -4.33
CA LEU A 83 -13.23 2.93 -4.21
C LEU A 83 -13.53 1.85 -5.25
N LYS A 84 -12.75 1.74 -6.34
CA LYS A 84 -13.05 0.75 -7.41
C LYS A 84 -12.34 -0.60 -7.25
N ARG A 85 -11.42 -0.74 -6.28
CA ARG A 85 -10.64 -1.98 -6.08
C ARG A 85 -11.28 -2.99 -5.12
N ARG A 86 -12.33 -2.62 -4.38
CA ARG A 86 -13.23 -3.63 -3.78
C ARG A 86 -14.21 -4.05 -4.86
N GLY A 87 -14.14 -5.31 -5.28
CA GLY A 87 -15.09 -5.88 -6.24
C GLY A 87 -16.51 -5.51 -5.80
N LYS A 88 -17.32 -5.01 -6.74
CA LYS A 88 -18.70 -4.59 -6.46
C LYS A 88 -19.44 -5.72 -5.73
N PRO A 89 -19.87 -5.58 -4.46
CA PRO A 89 -21.03 -6.32 -4.03
C PRO A 89 -22.24 -5.75 -4.79
N LYS A 90 -23.17 -6.64 -5.16
CA LYS A 90 -24.44 -6.27 -5.80
C LYS A 90 -25.15 -5.22 -4.94
N LYS A 91 -25.82 -4.27 -5.61
CA LYS A 91 -26.71 -3.26 -5.03
C LYS A 91 -27.60 -3.90 -3.96
N GLU A 92 -27.31 -3.63 -2.69
CA GLU A 92 -28.30 -3.70 -1.60
C GLU A 92 -28.07 -2.49 -0.68
N SER A 93 -29.00 -1.53 -0.79
CA SER A 93 -29.16 -0.27 -0.05
C SER A 93 -28.17 0.88 -0.30
N ASP A 94 -28.72 2.04 -0.67
CA ASP A 94 -28.01 3.31 -0.90
C ASP A 94 -27.69 4.08 0.42
N ASP A 95 -27.98 3.49 1.59
CA ASP A 95 -27.81 4.14 2.88
C ASP A 95 -26.60 3.57 3.65
N LEU A 96 -25.50 4.33 3.67
CA LEU A 96 -24.28 4.00 4.40
C LEU A 96 -24.55 3.70 5.89
N TYR A 97 -25.56 4.36 6.47
CA TYR A 97 -25.93 4.16 7.86
C TYR A 97 -26.47 2.76 8.12
N ALA A 98 -27.26 2.21 7.20
CA ALA A 98 -27.78 0.85 7.29
C ALA A 98 -26.66 -0.19 7.26
N ILE A 99 -25.66 0.00 6.38
CA ILE A 99 -24.49 -0.90 6.28
C ILE A 99 -23.66 -0.86 7.56
N ILE A 100 -23.37 0.32 8.10
CA ILE A 100 -22.62 0.45 9.36
C ILE A 100 -23.38 -0.21 10.51
N SER A 101 -24.70 0.00 10.58
CA SER A 101 -25.56 -0.59 11.59
C SER A 101 -25.58 -2.11 11.52
N GLN A 102 -25.70 -2.68 10.31
CA GLN A 102 -25.61 -4.13 10.09
C GLN A 102 -24.27 -4.69 10.55
N MET A 103 -23.15 -4.07 10.16
CA MET A 103 -21.84 -4.55 10.60
C MET A 103 -21.66 -4.43 12.11
N GLN A 104 -22.25 -3.41 12.73
CA GLN A 104 -22.23 -3.25 14.19
C GLN A 104 -23.04 -4.33 14.89
N SER A 105 -24.23 -4.68 14.41
CA SER A 105 -25.03 -5.77 14.98
C SER A 105 -24.33 -7.13 14.83
N GLU A 106 -23.80 -7.44 13.65
CA GLU A 106 -23.07 -8.69 13.40
C GLU A 106 -21.81 -8.83 14.27
N ARG A 107 -21.08 -7.73 14.48
CA ARG A 107 -19.93 -7.73 15.40
C ARG A 107 -20.38 -7.82 16.86
N LYS A 108 -21.47 -7.15 17.22
CA LYS A 108 -22.00 -7.12 18.58
C LYS A 108 -22.40 -8.52 19.02
N GLU A 109 -23.15 -9.27 18.21
CA GLU A 109 -23.55 -10.65 18.56
C GLU A 109 -22.34 -11.55 18.83
N ARG A 110 -21.31 -11.49 17.97
CA ARG A 110 -20.07 -12.26 18.16
C ARG A 110 -19.29 -11.85 19.41
N VAL A 111 -19.26 -10.55 19.71
CA VAL A 111 -18.59 -10.02 20.91
C VAL A 111 -19.38 -10.40 22.16
N ASP A 112 -20.71 -10.32 22.11
CA ASP A 112 -21.60 -10.70 23.20
C ASP A 112 -21.48 -12.21 23.49
N GLU A 113 -21.43 -13.06 22.45
CA GLU A 113 -21.15 -14.50 22.60
C GLU A 113 -19.78 -14.78 23.24
N MET A 114 -18.73 -14.09 22.77
CA MET A 114 -17.39 -14.21 23.36
C MET A 114 -17.40 -13.75 24.83
N PHE A 115 -18.06 -12.62 25.12
CA PHE A 115 -18.16 -12.07 26.46
C PHE A 115 -18.94 -13.00 27.39
N LEU A 116 -20.09 -13.53 26.95
CA LEU A 116 -20.85 -14.54 27.68
C LEU A 116 -20.03 -15.80 27.92
N SER A 117 -19.19 -16.23 26.98
CA SER A 117 -18.29 -17.36 27.17
C SER A 117 -17.22 -17.09 28.24
N LEU A 118 -16.73 -15.86 28.33
CA LEU A 118 -15.77 -15.44 29.36
C LEU A 118 -16.45 -15.35 30.72
N VAL A 119 -17.61 -14.71 30.80
CA VAL A 119 -18.40 -14.61 32.04
C VAL A 119 -18.87 -15.98 32.49
N SER A 120 -19.22 -16.89 31.58
CA SER A 120 -19.58 -18.26 31.93
C SER A 120 -18.40 -19.05 32.52
N LYS A 121 -17.20 -18.87 31.96
CA LYS A 121 -15.98 -19.55 32.44
C LYS A 121 -15.40 -18.96 33.72
N TYR A 122 -15.47 -17.64 33.86
CA TYR A 122 -14.73 -16.90 34.89
C TYR A 122 -15.63 -16.09 35.83
N GLY A 123 -16.88 -15.80 35.45
CA GLY A 123 -17.84 -15.00 36.22
C GLY A 123 -18.77 -15.80 37.13
N GLY A 124 -18.56 -17.12 37.25
CA GLY A 124 -19.29 -18.00 38.17
C GLY A 124 -18.61 -18.23 39.53
N GLY A 125 -17.51 -17.51 39.82
CA GLY A 125 -16.80 -17.57 41.09
C GLY A 125 -17.29 -16.52 42.09
N GLU A 126 -16.95 -16.74 43.38
CA GLU A 126 -17.00 -15.73 44.45
C GLU A 126 -16.50 -14.37 43.91
N PRO A 127 -17.07 -13.22 44.31
CA PRO A 127 -16.67 -11.92 43.76
C PRO A 127 -15.17 -11.78 43.95
N SER A 128 -14.42 -11.97 42.87
CA SER A 128 -12.97 -11.84 42.93
C SER A 128 -12.71 -10.43 43.40
N SER A 129 -12.11 -10.31 44.58
CA SER A 129 -11.76 -9.02 45.16
C SER A 129 -11.05 -8.20 44.11
N GLU A 130 -11.28 -6.88 44.11
CA GLU A 130 -10.47 -5.98 43.31
C GLU A 130 -8.99 -6.36 43.48
N PRO A 131 -8.21 -6.42 42.39
CA PRO A 131 -6.78 -6.73 42.47
C PRO A 131 -6.16 -5.89 43.57
N THR A 132 -5.34 -6.50 44.42
CA THR A 132 -4.69 -5.73 45.48
C THR A 132 -3.84 -4.63 44.85
N GLU A 133 -3.71 -3.48 45.52
CA GLU A 133 -2.98 -2.31 44.98
C GLU A 133 -1.57 -2.70 44.51
N GLU A 134 -0.91 -3.62 45.21
CA GLU A 134 0.39 -4.16 44.85
C GLU A 134 0.39 -4.93 43.50
N GLU A 135 -0.62 -5.76 43.25
CA GLU A 135 -0.78 -6.50 41.99
C GLU A 135 -1.10 -5.54 40.83
N PHE A 136 -1.89 -4.51 41.10
CA PHE A 136 -2.25 -3.49 40.12
C PHE A 136 -1.04 -2.60 39.75
N GLU A 137 -0.24 -2.21 40.75
CA GLU A 137 0.98 -1.43 40.55
C GLU A 137 2.05 -2.24 39.82
N ALA A 138 2.17 -3.54 40.12
CA ALA A 138 3.04 -4.47 39.39
C ALA A 138 2.61 -4.62 37.90
N ALA A 139 1.32 -4.60 37.60
CA ALA A 139 0.81 -4.62 36.23
C ALA A 139 1.16 -3.32 35.47
N ARG A 140 1.07 -2.15 36.13
CA ARG A 140 1.48 -0.86 35.56
C ARG A 140 2.97 -0.80 35.26
N GLU A 141 3.81 -1.30 36.15
CA GLU A 141 5.26 -1.36 35.94
C GLU A 141 5.64 -2.27 34.76
N LYS A 142 4.92 -3.39 34.56
CA LYS A 142 5.12 -4.25 33.38
C LYS A 142 4.76 -3.53 32.08
N LEU A 143 3.68 -2.76 32.04
CA LEU A 143 3.29 -1.99 30.85
C LEU A 143 4.31 -0.91 30.50
N LYS A 144 4.80 -0.14 31.49
CA LYS A 144 5.85 0.86 31.26
C LYS A 144 7.10 0.22 30.66
N ARG A 145 7.51 -0.95 31.13
CA ARG A 145 8.65 -1.68 30.58
C ARG A 145 8.43 -2.10 29.12
N VAL A 146 7.22 -2.56 28.79
CA VAL A 146 6.85 -2.92 27.40
C VAL A 146 6.84 -1.69 26.49
N ASP A 147 6.26 -0.58 26.94
CA ASP A 147 6.23 0.68 26.17
C ASP A 147 7.64 1.23 25.92
N THR A 148 8.52 1.15 26.93
CA THR A 148 9.94 1.58 26.77
C THR A 148 10.80 0.58 25.99
N SER A 149 10.34 -0.67 25.83
CA SER A 149 11.06 -1.72 25.12
C SER A 149 10.63 -1.84 23.66
N THR A 150 9.53 -1.21 23.26
CA THR A 150 9.02 -1.27 21.89
C THR A 150 9.59 -0.10 21.09
N ASP A 151 10.92 -0.11 20.91
CA ASP A 151 11.60 0.61 19.85
C ASP A 151 11.55 -0.29 18.60
N TRP A 152 10.52 -0.06 17.76
CA TRP A 152 10.51 -0.48 16.35
C TRP A 152 10.15 0.73 15.49
#